data_AF-A0A369Y1G0-F1
#
_entry.id   AF-A0A369Y1G0-F1
#
_cell.length_a   1.000
_cell.length_b   1.000
_cell.length_c   1.000
_cell.angle_alpha   90.00
_cell.angle_beta   90.00
_cell.angle_gamma   90.00
#
_symmetry.space_group_name_H-M   'P 1'
#
loop_
_entity.id
_entity.type
_entity.pdbx_description
1 polymer ?
#
loop_
_entity_poly.entity_id
_entity_poly.type
_entity_poly.pdbx_seq_one_letter_code
_entity_poly.pdbx_strand_id
1 'polypeptide(L)' 'MKHYAYYIDSPTEEVHEAECPNMPAANKINLGTHATAVKAVKAAISKGYTNANGCDHCCSGAHKK' A
#
# COMPACT_ATOMS: atom_id res chain seq x y z
N MET A 1 16.66 -8.01 -6.17
CA MET A 1 15.85 -7.12 -5.30
C MET A 1 14.65 -7.92 -4.84
N LYS A 2 14.31 -7.93 -3.54
CA LYS A 2 13.11 -8.63 -3.05
C LYS A 2 11.86 -7.85 -3.47
N HIS A 3 10.84 -8.56 -3.96
CA HIS A 3 9.52 -7.99 -4.26
C HIS A 3 8.55 -8.47 -3.19
N TYR A 4 7.72 -7.56 -2.69
CA TYR A 4 6.69 -7.85 -1.70
C TYR A 4 5.32 -7.60 -2.32
N ALA A 5 4.32 -8.39 -1.91
CA ALA A 5 2.94 -8.11 -2.28
C ALA A 5 2.44 -6.92 -1.47
N TYR A 6 1.76 -5.99 -2.15
CA TYR A 6 1.15 -4.82 -1.52
C TYR A 6 -0.35 -4.80 -1.74
N TYR A 7 -1.05 -4.22 -0.78
CA TYR A 7 -2.50 -4.08 -0.77
C TYR A 7 -2.85 -2.63 -0.43
N ILE A 8 -4.00 -2.17 -0.91
CA ILE A 8 -4.60 -0.90 -0.49
C ILE A 8 -5.88 -1.17 0.27
N ASP A 9 -6.06 -0.49 1.40
CA ASP A 9 -7.35 -0.41 2.08
C ASP A 9 -8.25 0.57 1.31
N SER A 10 -9.33 0.10 0.69
CA SER A 10 -10.15 0.95 -0.18
C SER A 10 -10.84 2.15 0.51
N PRO A 11 -11.22 2.11 1.81
CA PRO A 11 -11.82 3.24 2.50
C PRO A 11 -10.82 4.32 2.94
N THR A 12 -9.63 3.93 3.39
CA THR A 12 -8.60 4.89 3.87
C THR A 12 -7.58 5.26 2.81
N GLU A 13 -7.51 4.46 1.74
CA GLU A 13 -6.46 4.48 0.73
C GLU A 13 -5.04 4.25 1.28
N GLU A 14 -4.91 3.66 2.47
CA GLU A 14 -3.61 3.24 3.01
C GLU A 14 -3.07 2.01 2.30
N VAL A 15 -1.80 2.07 1.90
CA VAL A 15 -1.06 0.98 1.26
C VAL A 15 -0.26 0.22 2.31
N HIS A 16 -0.47 -1.09 2.34
CA HIS A 16 0.17 -2.03 3.25
C HIS A 16 0.98 -3.07 2.49
N GLU A 17 2.07 -3.53 3.09
CA GLU A 17 2.73 -4.77 2.71
C GLU A 17 1.91 -5.98 3.22
N ALA A 18 1.96 -7.12 2.52
CA ALA A 18 1.15 -8.31 2.80
C ALA A 18 1.20 -8.84 4.25
N GLU A 19 2.33 -8.63 4.93
CA GLU A 19 2.57 -9.11 6.31
C GLU A 19 2.42 -7.98 7.34
N CYS A 20 1.85 -6.83 6.97
CA CYS A 20 1.62 -5.73 7.89
C CYS A 20 0.58 -6.13 8.96
N PRO A 21 0.94 -6.05 10.26
CA PRO A 21 -0.01 -6.36 11.35
C PRO A 21 -1.23 -5.44 11.40
N ASN A 22 -1.11 -4.23 10.83
CA ASN A 22 -2.17 -3.23 10.76
C ASN A 22 -2.94 -3.26 9.44
N MET A 23 -2.68 -4.24 8.56
CA MET A 23 -3.45 -4.38 7.32
C MET A 23 -4.90 -4.76 7.64
N PRO A 24 -5.90 -4.15 6.98
CA PRO A 24 -7.29 -4.46 7.24
C PRO A 24 -7.65 -5.91 6.84
N ALA A 25 -8.54 -6.51 7.62
CA ALA A 25 -9.05 -7.85 7.35
C ALA A 25 -9.97 -7.87 6.11
N ALA A 26 -10.77 -6.81 5.91
CA ALA A 26 -11.70 -6.62 4.79
C ALA A 26 -11.28 -5.41 3.93
N ASN A 27 -11.94 -5.19 2.78
CA ASN A 27 -11.76 -4.03 1.89
C ASN A 27 -10.34 -3.79 1.36
N LYS A 28 -9.45 -4.80 1.47
CA LYS A 28 -8.12 -4.77 0.87
C LYS A 28 -8.16 -5.17 -0.60
N ILE A 29 -7.48 -4.38 -1.43
CA ILE A 29 -7.35 -4.64 -2.87
C ILE A 29 -5.89 -4.88 -3.19
N ASN A 30 -5.63 -5.97 -3.91
CA ASN A 30 -4.26 -6.35 -4.27
C ASN A 30 -3.70 -5.37 -5.32
N LEU A 31 -2.56 -4.75 -4.99
CA LEU A 31 -1.81 -3.84 -5.87
C LEU A 31 -0.73 -4.56 -6.68
N GLY A 32 -0.48 -5.85 -6.40
CA GLY A 32 0.56 -6.67 -7.00
C GLY A 32 1.87 -6.64 -6.22
N THR A 33 2.90 -7.25 -6.80
CA THR A 33 4.24 -7.33 -6.24
C THR A 33 5.10 -6.14 -6.66
N HIS A 34 5.62 -5.39 -5.70
CA HIS A 34 6.47 -4.21 -5.94
C HIS A 34 7.80 -4.34 -5.21
N ALA A 35 8.82 -3.66 -5.73
CA ALA A 35 10.13 -3.62 -5.08
C ALA A 35 10.17 -2.69 -3.85
N THR A 36 9.22 -1.77 -3.74
CA THR A 36 9.16 -0.74 -2.69
C THR A 36 7.72 -0.25 -2.50
N ALA A 37 7.36 0.15 -1.28
CA ALA A 37 6.07 0.80 -0.98
C ALA A 37 5.77 2.03 -1.85
N VAL A 38 6.78 2.84 -2.21
CA VAL A 38 6.59 4.02 -3.08
C VAL A 38 6.06 3.63 -4.47
N LYS A 39 6.52 2.51 -5.03
CA LYS A 39 6.02 1.98 -6.29
C LYS A 39 4.59 1.45 -6.15
N ALA A 40 4.29 0.81 -5.03
CA ALA A 40 2.93 0.35 -4.73
C ALA A 40 1.94 1.53 -4.61
N VAL A 41 2.31 2.60 -3.89
CA VAL A 41 1.50 3.83 -3.81
C VAL A 41 1.27 4.45 -5.19
N LYS A 42 2.32 4.57 -6.02
CA LYS A 42 2.16 5.06 -7.41
C LYS A 42 1.23 4.17 -8.24
N ALA A 43 1.29 2.85 -8.05
CA ALA A 43 0.39 1.92 -8.71
C ALA A 43 -1.06 2.07 -8.22
N ALA A 44 -1.29 2.32 -6.93
CA ALA A 44 -2.61 2.62 -6.38
C ALA A 44 -3.19 3.91 -6.97
N ILE A 45 -2.40 4.99 -7.03
CA ILE A 45 -2.80 6.27 -7.66
C ILE A 45 -3.18 6.04 -9.13
N SER A 46 -2.37 5.26 -9.85
CA SER A 46 -2.63 4.95 -11.26
C SER A 46 -3.90 4.10 -11.48
N LYS A 47 -4.41 3.43 -10.43
CA LYS A 47 -5.69 2.70 -10.43
C LYS A 47 -6.89 3.55 -10.01
N GLY A 48 -6.67 4.81 -9.62
CA GLY A 48 -7.74 5.76 -9.25
C GLY A 48 -7.81 6.09 -7.75
N TYR A 49 -6.98 5.51 -6.91
CA TYR A 49 -6.87 5.87 -5.48
C TYR A 49 -5.99 7.12 -5.33
N THR A 50 -6.55 8.29 -5.64
CA THR A 50 -5.77 9.52 -5.77
C THR A 50 -5.17 10.02 -4.46
N ASN A 51 -5.70 9.57 -3.32
CA ASN A 51 -5.21 9.89 -1.97
C ASN A 51 -4.34 8.78 -1.39
N ALA A 52 -3.94 7.78 -2.20
CA ALA A 52 -3.18 6.65 -1.70
C ALA A 52 -1.90 7.09 -0.98
N ASN A 53 -1.72 6.57 0.23
CA ASN A 53 -0.60 6.86 1.10
C ASN A 53 -0.01 5.57 1.65
N GLY A 54 1.28 5.55 1.98
CA GLY A 54 1.85 4.39 2.66
C GLY A 54 1.33 4.31 4.10
N CYS A 55 1.08 3.11 4.60
CA CYS A 55 0.93 2.87 6.03
C CYS A 55 2.21 3.31 6.78
N ASP A 56 2.05 4.08 7.85
CA ASP A 56 3.15 4.62 8.65
C ASP A 56 4.03 3.52 9.30
N HIS A 57 3.45 2.36 9.59
CA HIS A 57 4.13 1.24 10.24
C HIS A 57 4.94 0.35 9.27
N CYS A 58 4.33 -0.08 8.16
CA CYS A 58 4.99 -1.03 7.23
C CYS A 58 5.50 -0.37 5.94
N CYS A 59 5.03 0.84 5.63
CA CYS A 59 5.31 1.58 4.40
C CYS A 59 5.78 3.01 4.71
N SER A 60 6.50 3.21 5.82
CA SER A 60 6.92 4.53 6.33
C SER A 60 7.65 5.39 5.30
N GLY A 61 8.47 4.80 4.43
CA GLY A 61 9.15 5.51 3.34
C GLY A 61 8.23 6.04 2.23
N ALA A 62 6.97 5.60 2.20
CA ALA A 62 5.92 6.07 1.31
C ALA A 62 4.79 6.80 2.06
N HIS A 63 4.86 6.88 3.39
CA HIS A 63 3.90 7.61 4.23
C HIS A 63 4.23 9.11 4.21
N LYS A 64 3.28 9.91 3.74
CA LYS A 64 3.34 11.37 3.82
C LYS A 64 2.69 11.83 5.14
N LYS A 65 3.41 12.66 5.89
CA LYS A 65 2.92 13.35 7.09
C LYS A 65 2.06 14.56 6.72
#